data_AF-A0A852R4D8-F1
#
_entry.id   AF-A0A852R4D8-F1
#
_cell.length_a   1.000
_cell.length_b   1.000
_cell.length_c   1.000
_cell.angle_alpha   90.00
_cell.angle_beta   90.00
_cell.angle_gamma   90.00
#
_symmetry.space_group_name_H-M   'P 1'
#
loop_
_entity.id
_entity.type
_entity.pdbx_description
1 polymer ?
#
loop_
_entity_poly.entity_id
_entity_poly.type
_entity_poly.pdbx_seq_one_letter_code
_entity_poly.pdbx_strand_id
1 'polypeptide(L)' 'MSAEDKIKAAADKVVGQVKETVGKVTDNDKLVAEGKADKLKGEAKGAVEDVKDAFKK' A
#
# COMPACT_ATOMS: atom_id res chain seq x y z
N MET A 1 8.58 7.76 13.31
CA MET A 1 7.97 7.98 11.98
C MET A 1 7.59 9.45 11.86
N SER A 2 8.18 10.16 10.91
CA SER A 2 7.96 11.61 10.69
C SER A 2 6.61 11.86 10.00
N ALA A 3 6.12 13.11 10.05
CA ALA A 3 4.87 13.49 9.39
C ALA A 3 4.89 13.18 7.87
N GLU A 4 6.06 13.28 7.25
CA GLU A 4 6.30 12.97 5.84
C GLU A 4 6.07 11.48 5.52
N ASP A 5 6.43 10.56 6.43
CA ASP A 5 6.19 9.12 6.24
C ASP A 5 4.70 8.80 6.27
N LYS A 6 3.96 9.45 7.19
CA LYS A 6 2.50 9.28 7.29
C LYS A 6 1.78 9.82 6.06
N ILE A 7 2.24 10.97 5.54
CA ILE A 7 1.69 11.57 4.33
C ILE A 7 1.97 10.70 3.11
N LYS A 8 3.21 10.19 2.96
CA LYS A 8 3.55 9.24 1.89
C LYS A 8 2.70 7.98 1.97
N ALA A 9 2.59 7.37 3.14
CA ALA A 9 1.76 6.17 3.33
C ALA A 9 0.28 6.41 2.99
N ALA A 10 -0.25 7.59 3.31
CA ALA A 10 -1.60 7.97 2.92
C ALA A 10 -1.72 8.19 1.40
N ALA A 11 -0.73 8.86 0.78
CA ALA A 11 -0.69 9.08 -0.65
C ALA A 11 -0.61 7.76 -1.44
N ASP A 12 0.25 6.83 -1.03
CA ASP A 12 0.36 5.50 -1.64
C ASP A 12 -0.94 4.70 -1.52
N LYS A 13 -1.64 4.77 -0.37
CA LYS A 13 -2.98 4.17 -0.22
C LYS A 13 -4.00 4.74 -1.19
N VAL A 14 -4.03 6.07 -1.34
CA VAL A 14 -4.94 6.76 -2.25
C VAL A 14 -4.62 6.40 -3.69
N VAL A 15 -3.35 6.44 -4.09
CA VAL A 15 -2.91 6.08 -5.44
C VAL A 15 -3.23 4.61 -5.75
N GLY A 16 -3.02 3.69 -4.81
CA GLY A 16 -3.38 2.28 -4.96
C GLY A 16 -4.89 2.07 -5.15
N GLN A 17 -5.72 2.75 -4.36
CA GLN A 17 -7.18 2.73 -4.56
C GLN A 17 -7.59 3.31 -5.91
N VAL A 18 -6.95 4.39 -6.34
CA VAL A 18 -7.23 5.01 -7.64
C VAL A 18 -6.84 4.06 -8.77
N LYS A 19 -5.66 3.42 -8.73
CA LYS A 19 -5.25 2.40 -9.72
C LYS A 19 -6.23 1.22 -9.76
N GLU A 20 -6.68 0.70 -8.62
CA GLU A 20 -7.70 -0.36 -8.58
C GLU A 20 -9.02 0.09 -9.18
N THR A 21 -9.48 1.30 -8.87
CA THR A 21 -10.78 1.80 -9.31
C THR A 21 -10.75 2.12 -10.80
N VAL A 22 -9.74 2.84 -11.25
CA VAL A 22 -9.53 3.15 -12.67
C VAL A 22 -9.31 1.86 -13.46
N GLY A 23 -8.52 0.92 -12.95
CA GLY A 23 -8.30 -0.38 -13.60
C GLY A 23 -9.59 -1.17 -13.75
N LYS A 24 -10.47 -1.19 -12.74
CA LYS A 24 -11.80 -1.83 -12.84
C LYS A 24 -12.72 -1.13 -13.83
N VAL A 25 -12.71 0.20 -13.87
CA VAL A 25 -13.58 0.99 -14.75
C VAL A 25 -13.13 0.92 -16.21
N THR A 26 -11.83 0.76 -16.45
CA THR A 26 -11.22 0.70 -17.79
C THR A 26 -10.95 -0.72 -18.27
N ASP A 27 -11.44 -1.75 -17.56
CA ASP A 27 -11.16 -3.18 -17.81
C ASP A 27 -9.66 -3.47 -18.00
N ASN A 28 -8.82 -2.79 -17.21
CA ASN A 28 -7.37 -2.91 -17.25
C ASN A 28 -6.87 -3.74 -16.07
N ASP A 29 -6.79 -5.05 -16.28
CA ASP A 29 -6.33 -6.02 -15.29
C ASP A 29 -4.94 -5.71 -14.71
N LYS A 30 -4.04 -5.10 -15.51
CA LYS A 30 -2.71 -4.70 -15.03
C LYS A 30 -2.79 -3.67 -13.91
N LEU A 31 -3.62 -2.64 -14.09
CA LEU A 31 -3.78 -1.58 -13.08
C LEU A 31 -4.40 -2.10 -11.78
N VAL A 32 -5.38 -3.02 -11.89
CA VAL A 32 -5.98 -3.68 -10.73
C VAL A 32 -4.98 -4.57 -10.02
N ALA A 33 -4.19 -5.35 -10.78
CA ALA A 33 -3.16 -6.22 -10.25
C ALA A 33 -2.05 -5.44 -9.55
N GLU A 34 -1.57 -4.33 -10.13
CA GLU A 34 -0.61 -3.44 -9.50
C GLU A 34 -1.15 -2.86 -8.18
N GLY A 35 -2.37 -2.31 -8.18
CA GLY A 35 -2.96 -1.73 -6.97
C GLY A 35 -3.15 -2.75 -5.84
N LYS A 36 -3.55 -3.99 -6.18
CA LYS A 36 -3.65 -5.09 -5.21
C LYS A 36 -2.27 -5.56 -4.72
N ALA A 37 -1.29 -5.65 -5.61
CA ALA A 37 0.06 -6.06 -5.25
C ALA A 37 0.73 -5.04 -4.31
N ASP A 38 0.59 -3.75 -4.57
CA ASP A 38 1.10 -2.68 -3.71
C ASP A 38 0.46 -2.70 -2.31
N LYS A 39 -0.86 -2.93 -2.23
CA LYS A 39 -1.55 -3.13 -0.94
C LYS A 39 -0.98 -4.29 -0.16
N LEU A 40 -0.90 -5.47 -0.79
CA LEU A 40 -0.37 -6.68 -0.17
C LEU A 40 1.07 -6.49 0.31
N LYS A 41 1.90 -5.82 -0.49
CA LYS A 41 3.31 -5.54 -0.16
C LYS A 41 3.42 -4.54 0.99
N GLY A 42 2.54 -3.54 1.04
CA GLY A 42 2.44 -2.58 2.13
C GLY A 42 1.99 -3.22 3.44
N GLU A 43 0.95 -4.07 3.41
CA GLU A 43 0.48 -4.82 4.57
C GLU A 43 1.53 -5.81 5.10
N ALA A 44 2.21 -6.53 4.19
CA ALA A 44 3.30 -7.41 4.55
C ALA A 44 4.48 -6.66 5.19
N LYS A 45 4.85 -5.50 4.64
CA LYS A 45 5.89 -4.64 5.25
C LYS A 45 5.47 -4.13 6.62
N GLY A 46 4.24 -3.66 6.77
CA GLY A 46 3.70 -3.20 8.05
C GLY A 46 3.76 -4.29 9.11
N ALA A 47 3.23 -5.48 8.80
CA ALA A 47 3.26 -6.62 9.72
C ALA A 47 4.68 -7.05 10.10
N VAL A 48 5.62 -7.04 9.14
CA VAL A 48 7.04 -7.36 9.42
C VAL A 48 7.70 -6.29 10.27
N GLU A 49 7.40 -5.00 10.04
CA GLU A 49 7.89 -3.91 10.88
C GLU A 49 7.32 -3.99 12.29
N ASP A 50 6.01 -4.22 12.45
CA ASP A 50 5.35 -4.38 13.75
C ASP A 50 5.97 -5.54 14.56
N VAL A 51 6.23 -6.68 13.91
CA VAL A 51 6.91 -7.82 14.54
C VAL A 51 8.35 -7.46 14.90
N LYS A 52 9.10 -6.77 14.03
CA LYS A 52 10.47 -6.33 14.35
C LYS A 52 10.50 -5.34 15.50
N ASP A 53 9.57 -4.40 15.57
CA ASP A 53 9.50 -3.39 16.63
C ASP A 53 9.17 -4.06 17.98
N ALA A 54 8.26 -5.02 17.98
CA ALA A 54 7.92 -5.82 19.17
C ALA A 54 9.10 -6.66 19.69
N PHE A 55 9.97 -7.16 18.81
CA PHE A 55 11.16 -7.94 19.18
C PHE A 55 12.40 -7.09 19.48
N LYS A 56 12.43 -5.83 19.04
CA LYS A 56 13.58 -4.93 19.24
C LYS A 56 13.50 -4.13 20.54
N LYS A 57 12.42 -4.30 21.30
CA LYS A 57 12.21 -3.69 22.62
C LYS A 57 12.71 -4.57 23.75
#